data_AF-A0A1E3FU89-F1
#
_entry.id   AF-A0A1E3FU89-F1
#
_cell.length_a   1.000
_cell.length_b   1.000
_cell.length_c   1.000
_cell.angle_alpha   90.00
_cell.angle_beta   90.00
_cell.angle_gamma   90.00
#
_symmetry.space_group_name_H-M   'P 1'
#
loop_
_entity.id
_entity.type
_entity.pdbx_description
1 polymer ?
#
loop_
_entity_poly.entity_id
_entity_poly.type
_entity_poly.pdbx_seq_one_letter_code
_entity_poly.pdbx_strand_id
1 'polypeptide(L)' 'MFETTAALIRWIDTHYLPEPTIDNGDGTLTVACAVVAADRSVLIERSKIPATRKAARDWLGY' A
#
# COMPACT_ATOMS: atom_id res chain seq x y z
N MET A 1 -0.46 -22.65 -3.78
CA MET A 1 0.77 -21.85 -3.93
C MET A 1 0.59 -20.62 -3.05
N PHE A 2 1.42 -20.43 -2.02
CA PHE A 2 1.33 -19.25 -1.16
C PHE A 2 1.77 -18.02 -1.96
N GLU A 3 1.04 -16.92 -1.85
CA GLU A 3 1.47 -15.63 -2.40
C GLU A 3 2.73 -15.17 -1.65
N THR A 4 3.75 -14.73 -2.38
CA THR A 4 4.96 -14.15 -1.78
C THR A 4 4.75 -12.66 -1.51
N THR A 5 5.44 -12.11 -0.52
CA THR A 5 5.40 -10.66 -0.25
C THR A 5 5.77 -9.84 -1.49
N ALA A 6 6.75 -10.29 -2.27
CA ALA A 6 7.12 -9.65 -3.54
C ALA A 6 6.00 -9.67 -4.60
N ALA A 7 5.23 -10.76 -4.69
CA ALA A 7 4.08 -10.83 -5.59
C ALA A 7 2.94 -9.90 -5.12
N LEU A 8 2.72 -9.83 -3.81
CA LEU A 8 1.77 -8.89 -3.21
C LEU A 8 2.17 -7.44 -3.47
N ILE A 9 3.43 -7.07 -3.24
CA ILE A 9 3.97 -5.72 -3.54
C ILE A 9 3.75 -5.35 -4.99
N ARG A 10 4.15 -6.23 -5.92
CA ARG A 10 3.94 -5.98 -7.35
C ARG A 10 2.47 -5.77 -7.69
N TRP A 11 1.56 -6.50 -7.06
CA TRP A 11 0.13 -6.30 -7.24
C TRP A 11 -0.34 -4.96 -6.67
N ILE A 12 0.06 -4.60 -5.45
CA ILE A 12 -0.28 -3.31 -4.83
C ILE A 12 0.20 -2.15 -5.70
N ASP A 13 1.42 -2.22 -6.22
CA ASP A 13 2.00 -1.17 -7.05
C ASP A 13 1.29 -1.02 -8.42
N THR A 14 0.49 -2.01 -8.86
CA THR A 14 -0.36 -1.85 -10.07
C THR A 14 -1.50 -0.85 -9.89
N HIS A 15 -1.81 -0.44 -8.65
CA HIS A 15 -2.85 0.53 -8.33
C HIS A 15 -2.38 2.00 -8.42
N TYR A 16 -1.22 2.25 -9.05
CA TYR A 16 -0.67 3.60 -9.29
C TYR A 16 -0.51 4.43 -8.02
N LEU A 17 0.13 3.84 -7.01
CA LEU A 17 0.45 4.54 -5.77
C LEU A 17 1.40 5.72 -6.00
N PRO A 18 1.31 6.79 -5.19
CA PRO A 18 2.24 7.92 -5.25
C PRO A 18 3.69 7.53 -4.93
N GLU A 19 3.89 6.44 -4.18
CA GLU A 19 5.22 5.89 -3.87
C GLU A 19 5.20 4.36 -3.93
N PRO A 20 6.35 3.73 -4.19
CA PRO A 20 6.47 2.27 -4.18
C PRO A 20 6.15 1.68 -2.80
N THR A 21 5.52 0.50 -2.79
CA THR A 21 5.29 -0.25 -1.55
C THR A 21 6.61 -0.83 -1.02
N ILE A 22 6.86 -0.66 0.29
CA ILE A 22 8.07 -1.14 0.95
C ILE A 22 7.74 -2.36 1.82
N ASP A 23 8.52 -3.45 1.65
CA ASP A 23 8.55 -4.56 2.61
C ASP A 23 9.37 -4.15 3.84
N ASN A 24 8.77 -4.17 5.03
CA ASN A 24 9.47 -3.83 6.26
C ASN A 24 10.25 -5.02 6.85
N GLY A 25 10.08 -6.24 6.32
CA GLY A 25 10.75 -7.45 6.81
C GLY A 25 10.22 -7.98 8.15
N ASP A 26 9.21 -7.34 8.75
CA ASP A 26 8.57 -7.70 10.02
C ASP A 26 7.14 -8.27 9.84
N GLY A 27 6.80 -8.66 8.59
CA GLY A 27 5.46 -9.12 8.23
C GLY A 27 4.47 -8.00 7.90
N THR A 28 4.96 -6.77 7.72
CA THR A 28 4.16 -5.63 7.31
C THR A 28 4.71 -4.94 6.07
N LEU A 29 3.85 -4.16 5.41
CA LEU A 29 4.17 -3.31 4.28
C LEU A 29 3.94 -1.85 4.65
N THR A 30 4.81 -0.97 4.15
CA THR A 30 4.55 0.46 4.12
C THR A 30 3.99 0.83 2.76
N VAL A 31 2.75 1.31 2.75
CA VAL A 31 2.02 1.74 1.55
C VAL A 31 1.78 3.25 1.61
N ALA A 32 1.72 3.90 0.45
CA ALA A 32 1.48 5.33 0.35
C ALA A 32 0.20 5.62 -0.44
N CYS A 33 -0.60 6.58 0.01
CA CYS A 33 -1.74 7.12 -0.72
C CYS A 33 -1.66 8.64 -0.83
N ALA A 34 -2.23 9.17 -1.91
CA ALA A 34 -2.36 10.61 -2.09
C ALA A 34 -3.69 11.05 -1.49
N VAL A 35 -3.63 12.01 -0.57
CA VAL A 35 -4.80 12.64 0.04
C VAL A 35 -4.90 14.06 -0.49
N VAL A 36 -6.08 14.41 -0.98
CA VAL A 36 -6.37 15.79 -1.41
C VAL A 36 -7.04 16.50 -0.24
N ALA A 37 -6.34 17.49 0.32
CA ALA A 37 -6.87 18.31 1.41
C ALA A 37 -7.91 19.32 0.90
N ALA A 38 -8.65 19.94 1.82
CA ALA A 38 -9.72 20.90 1.51
C ALA A 38 -9.21 22.14 0.74
N ASP A 39 -7.94 22.52 0.94
CA ASP A 39 -7.26 23.61 0.23
C ASP A 39 -6.73 23.19 -1.16
N ARG A 40 -7.05 21.97 -1.62
CA ARG A 40 -6.57 21.34 -2.86
C ARG A 40 -5.09 20.96 -2.87
N SER A 41 -4.39 21.04 -1.74
CA SER A 41 -3.05 20.48 -1.64
C SER A 41 -3.10 18.94 -1.69
N VAL A 42 -2.07 18.34 -2.29
CA VAL A 42 -1.89 16.89 -2.33
C VAL A 42 -0.85 16.52 -1.29
N LEU A 43 -1.25 15.70 -0.32
CA LEU A 43 -0.40 15.15 0.73
C LEU A 43 -0.17 13.67 0.45
N ILE A 44 1.04 13.19 0.71
CA ILE A 44 1.35 11.76 0.64
C ILE A 44 1.29 11.22 2.06
N GLU A 45 0.28 10.41 2.35
CA GLU A 45 0.17 9.68 3.60
C GLU A 45 0.75 8.28 3.46
N ARG A 46 1.52 7.86 4.46
CA ARG A 46 2.11 6.52 4.52
C ARG A 46 1.46 5.75 5.66
N SER A 47 1.03 4.53 5.36
CA SER A 47 0.38 3.63 6.31
C SER A 47 1.14 2.31 6.40
N LYS A 48 1.16 1.73 7.59
CA LYS A 48 1.72 0.39 7.84
C LYS A 48 0.58 -0.61 7.87
N ILE A 49 0.59 -1.59 6.96
CA ILE A 49 -0.44 -2.63 6.86
C ILE A 49 0.19 -4.03 6.98
N PRO A 50 -0.54 -5.04 7.47
CA PRO A 50 -0.07 -6.43 7.39
C PRO A 50 0.26 -6.85 5.95
N ALA A 51 1.32 -7.63 5.74
CA ALA A 51 1.75 -8.14 4.43
C ALA A 51 0.83 -9.27 3.93
N THR A 52 -0.46 -8.98 3.77
CA THR A 52 -1.49 -9.91 3.33
C THR A 52 -2.37 -9.28 2.26
N ARG A 53 -2.84 -10.08 1.30
CA ARG A 53 -3.82 -9.63 0.29
C ARG A 53 -5.08 -9.03 0.90
N LYS A 54 -5.53 -9.58 2.03
CA LYS A 54 -6.71 -9.07 2.74
C LYS A 54 -6.49 -7.63 3.20
N ALA A 55 -5.43 -7.38 3.96
CA ALA A 55 -5.14 -6.03 4.44
C ALA A 55 -4.91 -5.03 3.30
N ALA A 56 -4.25 -5.46 2.22
CA ALA A 56 -4.06 -4.63 1.04
C ALA A 56 -5.39 -4.28 0.34
N ARG A 57 -6.32 -5.24 0.24
CA ARG A 57 -7.67 -4.99 -0.29
C ARG A 57 -8.48 -4.05 0.61
N ASP A 58 -8.45 -4.29 1.91
CA ASP A 58 -9.14 -3.45 2.90
C ASP A 58 -8.61 -2.00 2.84
N TRP A 59 -7.29 -1.83 2.67
CA TRP A 59 -6.66 -0.51 2.52
C TRP A 59 -6.98 0.18 1.18
N LEU A 60 -7.05 -0.58 0.07
CA LEU A 60 -7.43 -0.06 -1.25
C LEU A 60 -8.94 0.21 -1.39
N GLY A 61 -9.78 -0.23 -0.44
CA GLY A 61 -11.24 0.00 -0.45
C GLY A 61 -12.05 -1.02 -1.26
N TYR A 62 -11.59 -2.27 -1.35
CA TYR A 62 -12.26 -3.39 -2.04
C TYR A 62 -13.33 -4.12 -1.23
#